data_AF-A0A8D5UHB3-F1
#
_entry.id   AF-A0A8D5UHB3-F1
#
_cell.length_a   1.000
_cell.length_b   1.000
_cell.length_c   1.000
_cell.angle_alpha   90.00
_cell.angle_beta   90.00
_cell.angle_gamma   90.00
#
_symmetry.space_group_name_H-M   'P 1'
#
loop_
_entity.id
_entity.type
_entity.pdbx_description
1 polymer ?
#
loop_
_entity_poly.entity_id
_entity_poly.type
_entity_poly.pdbx_seq_one_letter_code
_entity_poly.pdbx_strand_id
1 'polypeptide(L)'
;MYPYVYHPSIWHPRSMRAYTLGEWGSSGEDPTLIQDIAKAISGQYNAISCYEKLARLAPTEEERRQIMEIRQDEINHYREFCQIYIRLTGKQPQITAEPCPDDYQEGLEFALKDEQKTVDFYLDIADKTRDPSIKKAFTRAAHDEQNHAVWFLYFWTKHGRCRCKQT
;
A
#
# COMPACT_ATOMS: atom_id res chain seq x y z
N MET A 1 -32.56 -30.15 51.64
CA MET A 1 -33.60 -29.15 51.37
C MET A 1 -33.33 -27.96 52.28
N TYR A 2 -33.14 -26.77 51.68
CA TYR A 2 -32.83 -25.45 52.28
C TYR A 2 -31.39 -25.20 52.81
N PRO A 3 -30.84 -23.97 52.61
CA PRO A 3 -29.90 -23.73 51.51
C PRO A 3 -28.58 -23.05 51.93
N TYR A 4 -27.62 -23.03 51.01
CA TYR A 4 -26.40 -22.22 51.08
C TYR A 4 -26.73 -20.72 51.13
N VAL A 5 -26.23 -20.03 52.15
CA VAL A 5 -26.28 -18.57 52.28
C VAL A 5 -24.99 -17.99 51.73
N TYR A 6 -25.11 -17.13 50.71
CA TYR A 6 -24.02 -16.42 50.08
C TYR A 6 -23.60 -15.22 50.94
N HIS A 7 -22.33 -15.18 51.36
CA HIS A 7 -21.73 -14.02 52.04
C HIS A 7 -20.83 -13.27 51.04
N PRO A 8 -21.06 -11.97 50.75
CA PRO A 8 -20.16 -11.18 49.93
C PRO A 8 -19.01 -10.63 50.79
N SER A 9 -17.78 -10.98 50.44
CA SER A 9 -16.58 -10.40 51.05
C SER A 9 -16.31 -9.03 50.42
N ILE A 10 -16.63 -7.98 51.17
CA ILE A 10 -16.20 -6.60 50.91
C ILE A 10 -14.69 -6.52 51.10
N TRP A 11 -13.95 -6.22 50.02
CA TRP A 11 -12.54 -5.83 50.08
C TRP A 11 -12.40 -4.37 49.59
N HIS A 12 -11.76 -3.56 50.42
CA HIS A 12 -11.08 -2.29 50.12
C HIS A 12 -9.81 -2.30 51.00
N PRO A 13 -8.78 -1.46 50.77
CA PRO A 13 -8.27 -0.82 49.56
C PRO A 13 -6.73 -1.01 49.44
N ARG A 14 -6.09 -0.51 48.37
CA ARG A 14 -4.77 0.17 48.50
C ARG A 14 -4.45 0.97 47.24
N SER A 15 -4.44 2.29 47.38
CA SER A 15 -3.76 3.19 46.46
C SER A 15 -2.26 2.93 46.55
N MET A 16 -1.61 2.67 45.42
CA MET A 16 -0.17 2.90 45.24
C MET A 16 0.08 3.78 44.03
N ARG A 17 0.97 4.74 44.26
CA ARG A 17 1.37 5.84 43.38
C ARG A 17 2.03 5.36 42.08
N ALA A 18 1.80 6.18 41.05
CA ALA A 18 2.72 6.59 40.00
C ALA A 18 3.76 5.58 39.50
N TYR A 19 3.46 4.96 38.35
CA TYR A 19 4.50 4.54 37.42
C TYR A 19 4.76 5.69 36.44
N THR A 20 5.78 6.49 36.71
CA THR A 20 6.56 7.10 35.63
C THR A 20 7.47 6.02 35.07
N LEU A 21 7.36 5.75 33.76
CA LEU A 21 8.44 5.48 32.82
C LEU A 21 7.78 5.14 31.48
N GLY A 22 7.55 6.18 30.68
CA GLY A 22 7.33 6.03 29.25
C GLY A 22 8.66 5.63 28.59
N GLU A 23 9.07 4.39 28.80
CA GLU A 23 10.07 3.74 27.96
C GLU A 23 9.33 3.11 26.78
N TRP A 24 9.09 3.93 25.75
CA TRP A 24 8.87 3.41 24.41
C TRP A 24 10.15 2.67 24.04
N GLY A 25 10.13 1.34 24.18
CA GLY A 25 11.20 0.48 23.75
C GLY A 25 11.57 0.85 22.32
N SER A 26 12.83 1.24 22.14
CA SER A 26 13.44 1.47 20.83
C SER A 26 13.42 0.14 20.06
N SER A 27 12.28 -0.17 19.44
CA SER A 27 12.25 -1.05 18.27
C SER A 27 13.16 -0.35 17.28
N GLY A 28 14.40 -0.80 17.11
CA GLY A 28 15.39 -0.10 16.28
C GLY A 28 15.09 -0.13 14.77
N GLU A 29 13.81 -0.05 14.42
CA GLU A 29 13.28 0.29 13.12
C GLU A 29 13.65 1.73 12.76
N ASP A 30 13.80 1.99 11.47
CA ASP A 30 14.05 3.33 10.95
C ASP A 30 12.91 4.29 11.38
N PRO A 31 13.22 5.48 11.92
CA PRO A 31 12.21 6.45 12.34
C PRO A 31 11.24 6.88 11.22
N THR A 32 11.57 6.71 9.94
CA THR A 32 10.70 7.05 8.81
C THR A 32 9.79 5.91 8.36
N LEU A 33 10.01 4.67 8.83
CA LEU A 33 9.31 3.48 8.32
C LEU A 33 7.78 3.63 8.29
N ILE A 34 7.19 4.16 9.37
CA ILE A 34 5.74 4.34 9.47
C ILE A 34 5.24 5.38 8.45
N GLN A 35 6.01 6.44 8.22
CA GLN A 35 5.67 7.49 7.25
C GLN A 35 5.77 6.94 5.82
N ASP A 36 6.80 6.15 5.55
CA ASP A 36 7.01 5.52 4.24
C ASP A 36 5.89 4.52 3.93
N ILE A 37 5.47 3.71 4.92
CA ILE A 37 4.30 2.82 4.77
C ILE A 37 3.01 3.63 4.52
N ALA A 38 2.80 4.75 5.23
CA ALA A 38 1.63 5.60 4.98
C ALA A 38 1.61 6.18 3.55
N LYS A 39 2.79 6.57 3.05
CA LYS A 39 2.95 7.02 1.67
C LYS A 39 2.68 5.89 0.67
N ALA A 40 3.18 4.69 0.92
CA ALA A 40 2.93 3.51 0.09
C ALA A 40 1.41 3.21 -0.01
N ILE A 41 0.68 3.29 1.10
CA ILE A 41 -0.77 3.14 1.13
C ILE A 41 -1.48 4.17 0.26
N SER A 42 -1.06 5.43 0.31
CA SER A 42 -1.63 6.49 -0.54
C SER A 42 -1.33 6.25 -2.02
N GLY A 43 -0.11 5.84 -2.36
CA GLY A 43 0.27 5.48 -3.73
C GLY A 43 -0.60 4.35 -4.28
N GLN A 44 -0.74 3.27 -3.51
CA GLN A 44 -1.60 2.14 -3.85
C GLN A 44 -3.07 2.54 -4.06
N TYR A 45 -3.61 3.39 -3.18
CA TYR A 45 -4.97 3.92 -3.36
C TYR A 45 -5.12 4.70 -4.68
N ASN A 46 -4.12 5.53 -5.02
CA ASN A 46 -4.11 6.33 -6.23
C ASN A 46 -4.01 5.44 -7.49
N ALA A 47 -3.13 4.43 -7.46
CA ALA A 47 -2.98 3.43 -8.52
C ALA A 47 -4.29 2.68 -8.79
N ILE A 48 -4.99 2.21 -7.74
CA ILE A 48 -6.29 1.54 -7.86
C ILE A 48 -7.32 2.39 -8.61
N SER A 49 -7.40 3.69 -8.28
CA SER A 49 -8.32 4.62 -8.93
C SER A 49 -7.88 4.94 -10.35
N CYS A 50 -6.58 5.11 -10.58
CA CYS A 50 -6.04 5.43 -11.90
C CYS A 50 -6.23 4.27 -12.87
N TYR A 51 -5.95 3.03 -12.45
CA TYR A 51 -6.02 1.86 -13.32
C TYR A 51 -7.46 1.45 -13.62
N GLU A 52 -8.41 1.75 -12.74
CA GLU A 52 -9.85 1.64 -13.06
C GLU A 52 -10.20 2.55 -14.24
N LYS A 53 -9.73 3.80 -14.21
CA LYS A 53 -9.96 4.77 -15.28
C LYS A 53 -9.24 4.36 -16.56
N LEU A 54 -7.97 3.95 -16.44
CA LEU A 54 -7.15 3.56 -17.57
C LEU A 54 -7.71 2.33 -18.29
N ALA A 55 -8.23 1.35 -17.54
CA ALA A 55 -8.92 0.19 -18.11
C ALA A 55 -10.16 0.61 -18.92
N ARG A 56 -10.93 1.61 -18.47
CA ARG A 56 -12.09 2.12 -19.23
C ARG A 56 -11.70 2.82 -20.53
N LEU A 57 -10.51 3.42 -20.56
CA LEU A 57 -9.94 4.08 -21.74
C LEU A 57 -9.25 3.10 -22.69
N ALA A 58 -9.01 1.86 -22.27
CA ALA A 58 -8.26 0.89 -23.05
C ALA A 58 -8.96 0.57 -24.39
N PRO A 59 -8.24 0.62 -25.52
CA PRO A 59 -8.83 0.44 -26.85
C PRO A 59 -9.12 -1.02 -27.18
N THR A 60 -8.57 -1.97 -26.42
CA THR A 60 -8.75 -3.41 -26.64
C THR A 60 -9.13 -4.11 -25.34
N GLU A 61 -9.90 -5.18 -25.47
CA GLU A 61 -10.31 -6.02 -24.34
C GLU A 61 -9.11 -6.69 -23.65
N GLU A 62 -8.07 -7.02 -24.42
CA GLU A 62 -6.82 -7.56 -23.90
C GLU A 62 -6.12 -6.57 -22.95
N GLU A 63 -5.96 -5.32 -23.40
CA GLU A 63 -5.36 -4.26 -22.58
C GLU A 63 -6.22 -3.96 -21.36
N ARG A 64 -7.54 -3.85 -21.54
CA ARG A 64 -8.49 -3.67 -20.43
C ARG A 64 -8.33 -4.77 -19.39
N ARG A 65 -8.32 -6.04 -19.80
CA ARG A 65 -8.19 -7.17 -18.88
C ARG A 65 -6.87 -7.13 -18.13
N GLN A 66 -5.75 -6.90 -18.82
CA GLN A 66 -4.45 -6.84 -18.17
C GLN A 66 -4.35 -5.69 -17.16
N ILE A 67 -4.86 -4.51 -17.49
CA ILE A 67 -4.89 -3.37 -16.56
C ILE A 67 -5.77 -3.68 -15.34
N MET A 68 -6.89 -4.40 -15.53
CA MET A 68 -7.74 -4.82 -14.40
C MET A 68 -7.09 -5.89 -13.52
N GLU A 69 -6.22 -6.74 -14.07
CA GLU A 69 -5.40 -7.67 -13.28
C GLU A 69 -4.38 -6.91 -12.44
N ILE A 70 -3.62 -5.98 -13.03
CA ILE A 70 -2.68 -5.11 -12.31
C ILE A 70 -3.41 -4.36 -11.18
N ARG A 71 -4.56 -3.74 -11.50
CA ARG A 71 -5.39 -3.07 -10.49
C ARG A 71 -5.78 -4.00 -9.33
N GLN A 72 -6.03 -5.27 -9.60
CA GLN A 72 -6.39 -6.22 -8.55
C GLN A 72 -5.20 -6.53 -7.63
N ASP A 73 -3.98 -6.51 -8.16
CA ASP A 73 -2.75 -6.62 -7.38
C ASP A 73 -2.55 -5.37 -6.50
N GLU A 74 -2.77 -4.16 -7.03
CA GLU A 74 -2.74 -2.92 -6.22
C GLU A 74 -3.75 -2.96 -5.04
N ILE A 75 -4.96 -3.51 -5.27
CA ILE A 75 -5.94 -3.70 -4.19
C ILE A 75 -5.40 -4.63 -3.10
N ASN A 76 -4.66 -5.66 -3.48
CA ASN A 76 -4.08 -6.62 -2.54
C ASN A 76 -2.95 -5.97 -1.74
N HIS A 77 -2.03 -5.25 -2.41
CA HIS A 77 -0.96 -4.51 -1.74
C HIS A 77 -1.51 -3.42 -0.81
N TYR A 78 -2.49 -2.61 -1.26
CA TYR A 78 -3.17 -1.62 -0.42
C TYR A 78 -3.69 -2.21 0.88
N ARG A 79 -4.40 -3.35 0.79
CA ARG A 79 -4.97 -4.03 1.97
C ARG A 79 -3.88 -4.54 2.90
N GLU A 80 -2.84 -5.15 2.36
CA GLU A 80 -1.71 -5.67 3.14
C GLU A 80 -0.98 -4.53 3.86
N PHE A 81 -0.69 -3.43 3.17
CA PHE A 81 -0.03 -2.27 3.78
C PHE A 81 -0.89 -1.58 4.82
N CYS A 82 -2.20 -1.47 4.61
CA CYS A 82 -3.12 -0.98 5.64
C CYS A 82 -3.09 -1.85 6.91
N GLN A 83 -3.07 -3.18 6.76
CA GLN A 83 -2.98 -4.09 7.90
C GLN A 83 -1.65 -3.93 8.65
N ILE A 84 -0.54 -3.80 7.92
CA ILE A 84 0.78 -3.52 8.51
C ILE A 84 0.76 -2.19 9.28
N TYR A 85 0.25 -1.12 8.67
CA TYR A 85 0.19 0.20 9.30
C TYR A 85 -0.67 0.21 10.57
N ILE A 86 -1.85 -0.41 10.53
CA ILE A 86 -2.74 -0.52 11.70
C ILE A 86 -2.06 -1.35 12.79
N ARG A 87 -1.36 -2.44 12.45
CA ARG A 87 -0.61 -3.26 13.42
C ARG A 87 0.49 -2.46 14.12
N LEU A 88 1.19 -1.60 13.39
CA LEU A 88 2.29 -0.79 13.94
C LEU A 88 1.80 0.42 14.75
N THR A 89 0.67 1.03 14.36
CA THR A 89 0.27 2.34 14.89
C THR A 89 -1.00 2.33 15.73
N GLY A 90 -1.84 1.29 15.59
CA GLY A 90 -3.20 1.24 16.11
C GLY A 90 -4.17 2.23 15.45
N LYS A 91 -3.78 2.88 14.34
CA LYS A 91 -4.55 3.95 13.68
C LYS A 91 -4.86 3.60 12.23
N GLN A 92 -5.93 4.18 11.70
CA GLN A 92 -6.23 4.14 10.27
C GLN A 92 -5.29 5.08 9.49
N PRO A 93 -4.83 4.69 8.29
CA PRO A 93 -4.01 5.57 7.45
C PRO A 93 -4.84 6.77 6.95
N GLN A 94 -4.18 7.90 6.74
CA GLN A 94 -4.77 9.04 6.04
C GLN A 94 -4.38 8.95 4.56
N ILE A 95 -5.36 9.08 3.68
CA ILE A 95 -5.16 8.94 2.23
C ILE A 95 -4.99 10.31 1.60
N THR A 96 -3.96 10.46 0.78
CA THR A 96 -3.77 11.63 -0.07
C THR A 96 -4.11 11.26 -1.51
N ALA A 97 -5.23 11.77 -2.01
CA ALA A 97 -5.68 11.51 -3.38
C ALA A 97 -4.89 12.35 -4.39
N GLU A 98 -4.45 11.72 -5.47
CA GLU A 98 -3.73 12.37 -6.58
C GLU A 98 -4.46 12.17 -7.92
N PRO A 99 -4.35 13.13 -8.85
CA PRO A 99 -5.02 13.04 -10.14
C PRO A 99 -4.34 12.01 -11.08
N CYS A 100 -5.15 11.37 -11.91
CA CYS A 100 -4.72 10.46 -12.97
C CYS A 100 -5.05 11.08 -14.35
N PRO A 101 -4.17 10.97 -15.37
CA PRO A 101 -4.41 11.52 -16.71
C PRO A 101 -5.73 11.08 -17.34
N ASP A 102 -6.32 11.93 -18.20
CA ASP A 102 -7.57 11.65 -18.93
C ASP A 102 -7.34 10.99 -20.30
N ASP A 103 -6.13 11.13 -20.85
CA ASP A 103 -5.74 10.47 -22.10
C ASP A 103 -5.12 9.09 -21.83
N TYR A 104 -5.43 8.12 -22.68
CA TYR A 104 -4.96 6.74 -22.51
C TYR A 104 -3.43 6.63 -22.62
N GLN A 105 -2.83 7.30 -23.60
CA GLN A 105 -1.38 7.21 -23.83
C GLN A 105 -0.60 7.95 -22.74
N GLU A 106 -1.08 9.12 -22.32
CA GLU A 106 -0.52 9.82 -21.16
C GLU A 106 -0.69 9.01 -19.86
N GLY A 107 -1.83 8.34 -19.69
CA GLY A 107 -2.09 7.46 -18.56
C GLY A 107 -1.17 6.24 -18.51
N LEU A 108 -0.88 5.63 -19.65
CA LEU A 108 0.11 4.54 -19.76
C LEU A 108 1.52 5.02 -19.40
N GLU A 109 1.93 6.20 -19.86
CA GLU A 109 3.26 6.77 -19.52
C GLU A 109 3.35 7.11 -18.02
N PHE A 110 2.27 7.66 -17.47
CA PHE A 110 2.15 7.97 -16.05
C PHE A 110 2.30 6.69 -15.22
N ALA A 111 1.50 5.67 -15.50
CA ALA A 111 1.52 4.38 -14.80
C ALA A 111 2.91 3.74 -14.87
N LEU A 112 3.52 3.68 -16.06
CA LEU A 112 4.88 3.17 -16.25
C LEU A 112 5.92 3.86 -15.33
N LYS A 113 5.85 5.19 -15.19
CA LYS A 113 6.78 5.96 -14.36
C LYS A 113 6.47 5.82 -12.88
N ASP A 114 5.20 5.70 -12.53
CA ASP A 114 4.77 5.46 -11.15
C ASP A 114 5.29 4.12 -10.68
N GLU A 115 5.02 3.04 -11.42
CA GLU A 115 5.46 1.69 -11.08
C GLU A 115 6.98 1.58 -10.93
N GLN A 116 7.75 2.16 -11.87
CA GLN A 116 9.21 2.15 -11.77
C GLN A 116 9.73 2.83 -10.50
N LYS A 117 9.12 3.94 -10.08
CA LYS A 117 9.52 4.63 -8.85
C LYS A 117 9.08 3.86 -7.61
N THR A 118 7.94 3.18 -7.69
CA THR A 118 7.38 2.37 -6.61
C THR A 118 8.26 1.17 -6.31
N VAL A 119 8.86 0.53 -7.32
CA VAL A 119 9.87 -0.54 -7.13
C VAL A 119 10.98 -0.10 -6.17
N ASP A 120 11.67 0.99 -6.50
CA ASP A 120 12.78 1.51 -5.70
C ASP A 120 12.32 1.87 -4.27
N PHE A 121 11.14 2.49 -4.17
CA PHE A 121 10.58 2.90 -2.89
C PHE A 121 10.23 1.70 -1.99
N TYR A 122 9.70 0.62 -2.57
CA TYR A 122 9.34 -0.58 -1.80
C TYR A 122 10.55 -1.38 -1.38
N LEU A 123 11.61 -1.42 -2.20
CA LEU A 123 12.89 -2.01 -1.81
C LEU A 123 13.52 -1.23 -0.64
N ASP A 124 13.46 0.10 -0.66
CA ASP A 124 13.93 0.94 0.46
C ASP A 124 13.16 0.66 1.77
N ILE A 125 11.83 0.53 1.72
CA ILE A 125 11.03 0.12 2.89
C ILE A 125 11.44 -1.28 3.39
N ALA A 126 11.65 -2.22 2.46
CA ALA A 126 12.05 -3.59 2.79
C ALA A 126 13.45 -3.67 3.42
N ASP A 127 14.32 -2.71 3.16
CA ASP A 127 15.67 -2.64 3.75
C ASP A 127 15.71 -1.88 5.08
N LYS A 128 14.78 -0.95 5.30
CA LYS A 128 14.63 -0.21 6.57
C LYS A 128 14.02 -1.03 7.71
N THR A 129 13.18 -2.02 7.38
CA THR A 129 12.46 -2.82 8.38
C THR A 129 13.27 -4.00 8.92
N ARG A 130 13.16 -4.28 10.22
CA ARG A 130 13.68 -5.53 10.84
C ARG A 130 12.63 -6.63 10.94
N ASP A 131 11.34 -6.29 10.86
CA ASP A 131 10.27 -7.28 10.79
C ASP A 131 10.34 -8.07 9.46
N PRO A 132 10.61 -9.39 9.49
CA PRO A 132 10.71 -10.21 8.28
C PRO A 132 9.41 -10.28 7.46
N SER A 133 8.25 -10.10 8.12
CA SER A 133 6.95 -10.09 7.44
C SER A 133 6.78 -8.83 6.59
N ILE A 134 7.17 -7.67 7.11
CA ILE A 134 7.12 -6.40 6.39
C ILE A 134 8.13 -6.43 5.24
N LYS A 135 9.36 -6.90 5.50
CA LYS A 135 10.37 -7.06 4.45
C LYS A 135 9.84 -7.91 3.30
N LYS A 136 9.26 -9.08 3.62
CA LYS A 136 8.69 -9.98 2.61
C LYS A 136 7.54 -9.34 1.82
N ALA A 137 6.63 -8.64 2.48
CA ALA A 137 5.50 -7.98 1.84
C ALA A 137 5.98 -6.95 0.81
N PHE A 138 6.85 -6.03 1.21
CA PHE A 138 7.36 -4.98 0.33
C PHE A 138 8.30 -5.50 -0.77
N THR A 139 9.14 -6.52 -0.49
CA THR A 139 9.93 -7.15 -1.56
C THR A 139 9.05 -7.81 -2.62
N ARG A 140 7.97 -8.49 -2.22
CA ARG A 140 7.04 -9.11 -3.18
C ARG A 140 6.31 -8.04 -4.00
N ALA A 141 5.79 -7.01 -3.36
CA ALA A 141 5.14 -5.90 -4.05
C ALA A 141 6.10 -5.25 -5.07
N ALA A 142 7.36 -4.99 -4.70
CA ALA A 142 8.36 -4.46 -5.63
C ALA A 142 8.58 -5.33 -6.88
N HIS A 143 8.51 -6.67 -6.75
CA HIS A 143 8.58 -7.56 -7.91
C HIS A 143 7.34 -7.48 -8.79
N ASP A 144 6.17 -7.34 -8.18
CA ASP A 144 4.90 -7.15 -8.90
C ASP A 144 4.94 -5.81 -9.66
N GLU A 145 5.34 -4.71 -9.03
CA GLU A 145 5.45 -3.38 -9.68
C GLU A 145 6.43 -3.37 -10.86
N GLN A 146 7.53 -4.14 -10.75
CA GLN A 146 8.44 -4.27 -11.87
C GLN A 146 7.77 -4.97 -13.07
N ASN A 147 6.94 -5.97 -12.82
CA ASN A 147 6.14 -6.61 -13.88
C ASN A 147 5.07 -5.67 -14.42
N HIS A 148 4.40 -4.89 -13.56
CA HIS A 148 3.41 -3.89 -13.94
C HIS A 148 4.02 -2.82 -14.86
N ALA A 149 5.19 -2.29 -14.48
CA ALA A 149 5.95 -1.35 -15.30
C ALA A 149 6.24 -1.92 -16.70
N VAL A 150 6.64 -3.19 -16.80
CA VAL A 150 6.90 -3.84 -18.10
C VAL A 150 5.63 -3.92 -18.96
N TRP A 151 4.48 -4.22 -18.38
CA TRP A 151 3.20 -4.22 -19.10
C TRP A 151 2.80 -2.83 -19.58
N PHE A 152 2.90 -1.81 -18.73
CA PHE A 152 2.61 -0.43 -19.13
C PHE A 152 3.59 0.07 -20.20
N LEU A 153 4.86 -0.30 -20.14
CA LEU A 153 5.83 -0.03 -21.21
C LEU A 153 5.41 -0.69 -22.52
N TYR A 154 5.01 -1.97 -22.48
CA TYR A 154 4.56 -2.68 -23.66
C TYR A 154 3.35 -1.99 -24.31
N PHE A 155 2.32 -1.64 -23.54
CA PHE A 155 1.16 -0.93 -24.06
C PHE A 155 1.53 0.47 -24.56
N TRP A 156 2.34 1.23 -23.83
CA TRP A 156 2.76 2.56 -24.26
C TRP A 156 3.53 2.53 -25.59
N THR A 157 4.45 1.57 -25.75
CA THR A 157 5.20 1.39 -27.00
C THR A 157 4.34 0.90 -28.15
N LYS A 158 3.35 0.03 -27.89
CA LYS A 158 2.36 -0.43 -28.89
C LYS A 158 1.57 0.73 -29.50
N HIS A 159 1.25 1.74 -28.70
CA HIS A 159 0.58 2.96 -29.16
C HIS A 159 1.54 4.06 -29.64
N GLY A 160 2.86 3.82 -29.59
CA GLY A 160 3.92 4.79 -29.86
C GLY A 160 4.43 4.94 -31.29
N ARG A 161 3.89 4.24 -32.31
CA ARG A 161 4.31 4.36 -33.74
C ARG A 161 3.11 4.12 -34.68
N CYS A 162 2.79 4.87 -35.75
CA CYS A 162 3.51 5.85 -36.58
C CYS A 162 2.60 7.05 -36.96
N ARG A 163 3.07 8.29 -36.82
CA ARG A 163 2.66 9.41 -37.70
C ARG A 163 3.72 9.56 -38.78
N CYS A 164 3.68 8.74 -39.82
CA CYS A 164 4.34 9.14 -41.06
C CYS A 164 3.61 10.41 -41.53
N LYS A 165 4.30 11.56 -41.51
CA LYS A 165 3.82 12.72 -42.24
C LYS A 165 3.65 12.25 -43.68
N GLN A 166 2.41 12.18 -44.14
CA GLN A 166 2.11 12.05 -45.56
C GLN A 166 2.60 13.35 -46.18
N THR A 167 3.84 13.33 -46.69
CA THR A 167 4.40 14.37 -47.55
C THR A 167 3.97 14.13 -48.98
#